data_AF-A0A352M2G2-F1
#
_entry.id   AF-A0A352M2G2-F1
#
_cell.length_a   1.000
_cell.length_b   1.000
_cell.length_c   1.000
_cell.angle_alpha   90.00
_cell.angle_beta   90.00
_cell.angle_gamma   90.00
#
_symmetry.space_group_name_H-M   'P 1'
#
loop_
_entity.id
_entity.type
_entity.pdbx_description
1 polymer ?
#
loop_
_entity_poly.entity_id
_entity_poly.type
_entity_poly.pdbx_seq_one_letter_code
_entity_poly.pdbx_strand_id
1 'polypeptide(L)'
;MSLGVSYLTSPVGAEEKSAGFTVPVSVQKAGGLIAGNKTDGQLELSRNMQVAYYLMDTIGVCHNAIYPLLENSDLWNLLVKLISLRYNIKSSVQDVTKLAKKIIKEEARFNASSGGRSKPALPPMFYENMNPVSRSVFGFGEDALEKIFDAW
;
A
#
# COMPACT_ATOMS: atom_id res chain seq x y z
N MET A 1 0.17 -9.20 8.67
CA MET A 1 0.56 -9.83 7.39
C MET A 1 0.69 -8.81 6.27
N SER A 2 -0.34 -8.03 5.93
CA SER A 2 -0.28 -7.00 4.87
C SER A 2 0.83 -5.95 5.03
N LEU A 3 1.16 -5.52 6.26
CA LEU A 3 2.27 -4.58 6.46
C LEU A 3 3.63 -5.20 6.08
N GLY A 4 3.82 -6.50 6.34
CA GLY A 4 5.02 -7.21 5.89
C GLY A 4 5.09 -7.32 4.37
N VAL A 5 3.94 -7.45 3.71
CA VAL A 5 3.86 -7.39 2.24
C VAL A 5 4.26 -5.99 1.75
N SER A 6 3.72 -4.94 2.36
CA SER A 6 4.08 -3.55 2.06
C SER A 6 5.58 -3.29 2.18
N TYR A 7 6.23 -3.78 3.24
CA TYR A 7 7.68 -3.66 3.43
C TYR A 7 8.51 -4.38 2.36
N LEU A 8 7.98 -5.46 1.80
CA LEU A 8 8.67 -6.22 0.74
C LEU A 8 8.45 -5.60 -0.64
N THR A 9 7.27 -5.07 -0.91
CA THR A 9 6.89 -4.66 -2.27
C THR A 9 7.07 -3.18 -2.54
N SER A 10 7.12 -2.33 -1.51
CA SER A 10 7.23 -0.89 -1.71
C SER A 10 8.60 -0.49 -2.27
N PRO A 11 8.67 0.37 -3.29
CA PRO A 11 9.95 0.80 -3.85
C PRO A 11 10.73 1.72 -2.90
N VAL A 12 10.11 2.30 -1.87
CA VAL A 12 10.82 3.10 -0.85
C VAL A 12 11.43 2.24 0.28
N GLY A 13 11.19 0.92 0.27
CA GLY A 13 11.68 -0.02 1.28
C GLY A 13 10.78 -0.14 2.51
N ALA A 14 11.36 -0.63 3.61
CA ALA A 14 10.66 -0.95 4.84
C ALA A 14 10.39 0.30 5.70
N GLU A 15 9.40 1.09 5.32
CA GLU A 15 8.91 2.25 6.07
C GLU A 15 7.40 2.10 6.32
N GLU A 16 6.90 2.53 7.49
CA GLU A 16 5.55 2.18 7.93
C GLU A 16 4.43 2.95 7.18
N LYS A 17 4.61 4.23 6.88
CA LYS A 17 3.55 5.08 6.31
C LYS A 17 3.56 5.10 4.79
N SER A 18 4.64 5.58 4.19
CA SER A 18 4.87 5.62 2.74
C SER A 18 4.90 4.24 2.06
N ALA A 19 5.22 3.14 2.75
CA ALA A 19 5.09 1.80 2.15
C ALA A 19 3.65 1.28 2.05
N GLY A 20 2.64 2.04 2.51
CA GLY A 20 1.24 1.62 2.50
C GLY A 20 0.81 1.00 3.83
N PHE A 21 0.51 1.88 4.79
CA PHE A 21 0.17 1.55 6.17
C PHE A 21 -1.17 0.82 6.29
N THR A 22 -1.17 -0.48 6.62
CA THR A 22 -2.39 -1.30 6.62
C THR A 22 -3.01 -1.54 8.01
N VAL A 23 -2.38 -1.07 9.08
CA VAL A 23 -2.87 -1.13 10.47
C VAL A 23 -4.24 -0.45 10.67
N PRO A 24 -4.59 0.67 10.00
CA PRO A 24 -5.90 1.29 10.16
C PRO A 24 -7.05 0.31 9.88
N VAL A 25 -6.90 -0.50 8.82
CA VAL A 25 -7.89 -1.52 8.44
C VAL A 25 -7.72 -2.81 9.26
N SER A 26 -6.47 -3.23 9.52
CA SER A 26 -6.19 -4.54 10.12
C SER A 26 -6.38 -4.60 11.64
N VAL A 27 -6.24 -3.46 12.32
CA VAL A 27 -6.26 -3.35 13.79
C VAL A 27 -7.30 -2.34 14.26
N GLN A 28 -7.32 -1.14 13.66
CA GLN A 28 -8.17 -0.03 14.12
C GLN A 28 -9.60 -0.10 13.56
N LYS A 29 -9.87 -1.01 12.61
CA LYS A 29 -11.18 -1.24 11.98
C LYS A 29 -11.72 -0.04 11.20
N ALA A 30 -10.84 0.85 10.73
CA ALA A 30 -11.22 1.99 9.90
C ALA A 30 -11.57 1.52 8.49
N GLY A 31 -12.79 1.81 8.01
CA GLY A 31 -13.26 1.40 6.68
C GLY A 31 -13.48 -0.11 6.48
N GLY A 32 -13.51 -0.89 7.57
CA GLY A 32 -13.69 -2.35 7.54
C GLY A 32 -12.67 -3.08 8.41
N LEU A 33 -12.76 -4.42 8.44
CA LEU A 33 -11.81 -5.28 9.16
C LEU A 33 -11.32 -6.41 8.26
N ILE A 34 -10.03 -6.38 7.94
CA ILE A 34 -9.34 -7.51 7.30
C ILE A 34 -8.33 -8.03 8.32
N ALA A 35 -8.60 -9.21 8.87
CA ALA A 35 -7.83 -9.77 9.98
C ALA A 35 -6.35 -9.97 9.58
N GLY A 36 -5.45 -9.23 10.22
CA GLY A 36 -4.02 -9.21 9.88
C GLY A 36 -3.24 -10.49 10.17
N ASN A 37 -3.89 -11.51 10.74
CA ASN A 37 -3.34 -12.84 11.05
C ASN A 37 -3.73 -13.91 10.03
N LYS A 38 -4.45 -13.55 8.96
CA LYS A 38 -4.77 -14.44 7.83
C LYS A 38 -4.19 -13.87 6.55
N THR A 39 -3.96 -14.74 5.57
CA THR A 39 -3.43 -14.36 4.25
C THR A 39 -4.48 -13.72 3.35
N ASP A 40 -5.76 -14.05 3.57
CA ASP A 40 -6.87 -13.64 2.71
C ASP A 40 -7.05 -12.11 2.71
N GLY A 41 -7.16 -11.54 1.51
CA GLY A 41 -7.38 -10.09 1.30
C GLY A 41 -6.19 -9.18 1.64
N GLN A 42 -5.09 -9.70 2.20
CA GLN A 42 -3.96 -8.85 2.63
C GLN A 42 -3.13 -8.31 1.47
N LEU A 43 -2.99 -9.08 0.37
CA LEU A 43 -2.27 -8.63 -0.83
C LEU A 43 -2.99 -7.44 -1.48
N GLU A 44 -4.32 -7.56 -1.63
CA GLU A 44 -5.16 -6.49 -2.16
C GLU A 44 -5.16 -5.27 -1.23
N LEU A 45 -5.27 -5.49 0.08
CA LEU A 45 -5.18 -4.43 1.07
C LEU A 45 -3.84 -3.68 0.96
N SER A 46 -2.71 -4.39 0.96
CA SER A 46 -1.39 -3.76 0.84
C SER A 46 -1.28 -2.94 -0.45
N ARG A 47 -1.75 -3.48 -1.57
CA ARG A 47 -1.75 -2.78 -2.87
C ARG A 47 -2.59 -1.50 -2.84
N ASN A 48 -3.82 -1.58 -2.35
CA ASN A 48 -4.73 -0.43 -2.34
C ASN A 48 -4.21 0.66 -1.40
N MET A 49 -3.64 0.27 -0.25
CA MET A 49 -3.03 1.21 0.69
C MET A 49 -1.78 1.86 0.11
N GLN A 50 -0.89 1.11 -0.56
CA GLN A 50 0.25 1.70 -1.28
C GLN A 50 -0.21 2.77 -2.26
N VAL A 51 -1.22 2.48 -3.10
CA VAL A 51 -1.74 3.47 -4.06
C VAL A 51 -2.34 4.70 -3.37
N ALA A 52 -3.09 4.53 -2.29
CA ALA A 52 -3.69 5.63 -1.55
C ALA A 52 -2.63 6.55 -0.92
N TYR A 53 -1.59 5.98 -0.31
CA TYR A 53 -0.51 6.75 0.33
C TYR A 53 0.35 7.48 -0.71
N TYR A 54 0.73 6.83 -1.82
CA TYR A 54 1.45 7.49 -2.91
C TYR A 54 0.67 8.66 -3.51
N LEU A 55 -0.66 8.53 -3.59
CA LEU A 55 -1.49 9.64 -4.04
C LEU A 55 -1.41 10.83 -3.06
N MET A 56 -1.44 10.59 -1.75
CA MET A 56 -1.29 11.65 -0.74
C MET A 56 0.05 12.37 -0.83
N ASP A 57 1.14 11.61 -0.96
CA ASP A 57 2.48 12.16 -1.16
C ASP A 57 2.53 13.02 -2.45
N THR A 58 1.94 12.53 -3.54
CA THR A 58 1.92 13.24 -4.84
C THR A 58 1.19 14.59 -4.76
N ILE A 59 0.08 14.66 -4.02
CA ILE A 59 -0.74 15.88 -3.91
C ILE A 59 -0.33 16.77 -2.72
N GLY A 60 0.62 16.32 -1.89
CA GLY A 60 1.11 17.04 -0.72
C GLY A 60 0.10 17.12 0.43
N VAL A 61 -0.76 16.11 0.58
CA VAL A 61 -1.74 16.04 1.68
C VAL A 61 -1.22 15.08 2.75
N CYS A 62 -1.45 15.42 4.02
CA CYS A 62 -1.03 14.58 5.14
C CYS A 62 -1.64 13.17 5.04
N HIS A 63 -0.82 12.14 5.23
CA HIS A 63 -1.24 10.73 5.24
C HIS A 63 -2.40 10.41 6.19
N ASN A 64 -2.56 11.17 7.28
CA ASN A 64 -3.69 10.96 8.20
C ASN A 64 -5.04 11.30 7.54
N ALA A 65 -5.07 12.01 6.41
CA ALA A 65 -6.28 12.25 5.63
C ALA A 65 -6.84 10.96 5.00
N ILE A 66 -6.10 9.85 4.98
CA ILE A 66 -6.61 8.56 4.48
C ILE A 66 -7.68 7.98 5.40
N TYR A 67 -7.62 8.21 6.70
CA TYR A 67 -8.60 7.71 7.66
C TYR A 67 -10.06 8.04 7.30
N PRO A 68 -10.44 9.32 7.12
CA PRO A 68 -11.80 9.65 6.70
C PRO A 68 -12.15 9.12 5.31
N LEU A 69 -11.17 8.98 4.40
CA LEU A 69 -11.38 8.40 3.06
C LEU A 69 -11.66 6.89 3.08
N LEU A 70 -11.15 6.18 4.09
CA LEU A 70 -11.48 4.77 4.33
C LEU A 70 -12.90 4.62 4.86
N GLU A 71 -13.37 5.56 5.68
CA GLU A 71 -14.72 5.52 6.27
C GLU A 71 -15.82 5.98 5.31
N ASN A 72 -15.51 6.95 4.44
CA ASN A 72 -16.46 7.49 3.48
C ASN A 72 -15.87 7.57 2.07
N SER A 73 -16.34 6.70 1.18
CA SER A 73 -15.90 6.62 -0.21
C SER A 73 -16.21 7.87 -1.04
N ASP A 74 -17.25 8.65 -0.68
CA ASP A 74 -17.65 9.85 -1.42
C ASP A 74 -16.59 10.95 -1.33
N LEU A 75 -15.77 10.92 -0.27
CA LEU A 75 -14.70 11.89 -0.06
C LEU A 75 -13.57 11.75 -1.10
N TRP A 76 -13.42 10.60 -1.77
CA TRP A 76 -12.50 10.46 -2.90
C TRP A 76 -12.88 11.36 -4.07
N ASN A 77 -14.17 11.45 -4.39
CA ASN A 77 -14.66 12.34 -5.44
C ASN A 77 -14.46 13.81 -5.06
N LEU A 78 -14.66 14.14 -3.78
CA LEU A 78 -14.39 15.48 -3.26
C LEU A 78 -12.91 15.84 -3.38
N LEU A 79 -12.00 14.93 -3.00
CA LEU A 79 -10.56 15.14 -3.12
C LEU A 79 -10.15 15.43 -4.57
N VAL A 80 -10.62 14.61 -5.51
CA VAL A 80 -10.36 14.81 -6.94
C VAL A 80 -10.94 16.12 -7.46
N LYS A 81 -12.13 16.52 -6.98
CA LYS A 81 -12.72 17.81 -7.32
C LYS A 81 -11.86 18.97 -6.82
N LEU A 82 -11.31 18.88 -5.60
CA LEU A 82 -10.40 19.90 -5.06
C LEU A 82 -9.11 20.00 -5.88
N ILE A 83 -8.51 18.86 -6.25
CA ILE A 83 -7.32 18.81 -7.12
C ILE A 83 -7.63 19.43 -8.49
N SER A 84 -8.76 19.04 -9.10
CA SER A 84 -9.21 19.51 -10.41
C SER A 84 -9.41 21.03 -10.41
N LEU A 85 -10.03 21.57 -9.36
CA LEU A 85 -10.23 23.02 -9.19
C LEU A 85 -8.91 23.76 -8.97
N ARG A 86 -8.00 23.21 -8.15
CA ARG A 86 -6.70 23.84 -7.84
C ARG A 86 -5.81 23.98 -9.06
N TYR A 87 -5.73 22.92 -9.88
CA TYR A 87 -4.83 22.89 -11.04
C TYR A 87 -5.52 23.20 -12.37
N ASN A 88 -6.81 23.53 -12.34
CA ASN A 88 -7.63 23.78 -13.53
C ASN A 88 -7.55 22.62 -14.54
N ILE A 89 -7.58 21.38 -14.04
CA ILE A 89 -7.56 20.15 -14.83
C ILE A 89 -8.87 19.40 -14.68
N LYS A 90 -9.21 18.55 -15.64
CA LYS A 90 -10.31 17.59 -15.51
C LYS A 90 -9.73 16.22 -15.20
N SER A 91 -9.90 15.77 -13.96
CA SER A 91 -9.43 14.46 -13.52
C SER A 91 -10.56 13.67 -12.87
N SER A 92 -10.51 12.35 -13.01
CA SER A 92 -11.35 11.39 -12.28
C SER A 92 -10.56 10.68 -11.18
N VAL A 93 -11.26 9.96 -10.29
CA VAL A 93 -10.62 9.08 -9.29
C VAL A 93 -9.73 8.04 -9.98
N GLN A 94 -10.20 7.50 -11.11
CA GLN A 94 -9.47 6.51 -11.90
C GLN A 94 -8.17 7.09 -12.46
N ASP A 95 -8.17 8.35 -12.89
CA ASP A 95 -6.96 8.99 -13.44
C ASP A 95 -5.90 9.22 -12.36
N VAL A 96 -6.30 9.66 -11.17
CA VAL A 96 -5.35 9.84 -10.05
C VAL A 96 -4.83 8.50 -9.53
N THR A 97 -5.67 7.45 -9.50
CA THR A 97 -5.23 6.08 -9.18
C THR A 97 -4.23 5.55 -10.22
N LYS A 98 -4.47 5.79 -11.52
CA LYS A 98 -3.53 5.42 -12.59
C LYS A 98 -2.21 6.16 -12.47
N LEU A 99 -2.24 7.44 -12.11
CA LEU A 99 -1.04 8.24 -11.87
C LEU A 99 -0.22 7.65 -10.71
N ALA A 100 -0.84 7.37 -9.57
CA ALA A 100 -0.16 6.77 -8.42
C ALA A 100 0.48 5.42 -8.76
N LYS A 101 -0.24 4.54 -9.48
CA LYS A 101 0.33 3.27 -9.97
C LYS A 101 1.53 3.47 -10.90
N LYS A 102 1.44 4.46 -11.80
CA LYS A 102 2.55 4.80 -12.70
C LYS A 102 3.79 5.24 -11.90
N ILE A 103 3.61 6.06 -10.87
CA ILE A 103 4.74 6.54 -10.02
C ILE A 103 5.42 5.35 -9.34
N ILE A 104 4.66 4.47 -8.68
CA ILE A 104 5.19 3.26 -8.04
C ILE A 104 6.00 2.41 -9.03
N LYS A 105 5.50 2.26 -10.26
CA LYS A 105 6.18 1.50 -11.32
C LYS A 105 7.48 2.15 -11.78
N GLU A 106 7.51 3.48 -11.91
CA GLU A 106 8.74 4.18 -12.29
C GLU A 106 9.78 4.14 -11.16
N GLU A 107 9.38 4.24 -9.90
CA GLU A 107 10.31 4.09 -8.77
C GLU A 107 10.87 2.66 -8.68
N ALA A 108 10.03 1.64 -8.91
CA ALA A 108 10.49 0.26 -8.98
C ALA A 108 11.50 0.04 -10.13
N ARG A 109 11.26 0.66 -11.30
CA ARG A 109 12.22 0.63 -12.44
C ARG A 109 13.50 1.36 -12.10
N PHE A 110 13.42 2.51 -11.43
CA PHE A 110 14.57 3.27 -10.99
C PHE A 110 15.47 2.41 -10.08
N ASN A 111 14.88 1.73 -9.09
CA ASN A 111 15.60 0.82 -8.19
C ASN A 111 16.26 -0.34 -8.94
N ALA A 112 15.54 -0.97 -9.87
CA ALA A 112 16.09 -2.05 -10.71
C ALA A 112 17.27 -1.56 -11.55
N SER A 113 17.15 -0.37 -12.16
CA SER A 113 18.21 0.23 -12.98
C SER A 113 19.44 0.66 -12.16
N SER A 114 19.23 1.04 -10.90
CA SER A 114 20.29 1.45 -9.97
C SER A 114 21.04 0.27 -9.36
N GLY A 115 20.71 -0.97 -9.75
CA GLY A 115 21.37 -2.18 -9.27
C GLY A 115 20.69 -2.85 -8.07
N GLY A 116 19.44 -2.46 -7.74
CA GLY A 116 18.59 -3.20 -6.82
C GLY A 116 18.30 -4.60 -7.34
N ARG A 117 19.16 -5.56 -6.97
CA ARG A 117 19.11 -6.95 -7.44
C ARG A 117 18.68 -7.94 -6.37
N SER A 118 18.52 -7.53 -5.11
CA SER A 118 18.11 -8.45 -4.06
C SER A 118 16.62 -8.71 -4.13
N LYS A 119 16.22 -10.00 -4.12
CA LYS A 119 14.85 -10.37 -3.80
C LYS A 119 14.49 -9.76 -2.44
N PRO A 120 13.40 -9.00 -2.32
CA PRO A 120 12.98 -8.47 -1.03
C PRO A 120 12.65 -9.64 -0.11
N ALA A 121 13.27 -9.66 1.07
CA ALA A 121 13.03 -10.68 2.09
C ALA A 121 12.94 -10.01 3.46
N LEU A 122 12.03 -10.49 4.30
CA LEU A 122 11.99 -10.08 5.71
C LEU A 122 13.09 -10.85 6.48
N PRO A 123 13.51 -10.36 7.65
CA PRO A 123 14.34 -11.15 8.55
C PRO A 123 13.74 -12.55 8.83
N PRO A 124 14.56 -13.61 8.92
CA PRO A 124 14.10 -15.00 9.08
C PRO A 124 13.13 -15.21 10.24
N MET A 125 13.30 -14.45 11.32
CA MET A 125 12.39 -14.43 12.48
C MET A 125 10.91 -14.29 12.10
N PHE A 126 10.57 -13.53 11.06
CA PHE A 126 9.16 -13.33 10.68
C PHE A 126 8.53 -14.58 10.03
N TYR A 127 9.35 -15.48 9.48
CA TYR A 127 8.92 -16.74 8.87
C TYR A 127 9.01 -17.91 9.85
N GLU A 128 10.02 -17.90 10.73
CA GLU A 128 10.33 -19.01 11.63
C GLU A 128 9.64 -18.89 13.00
N ASN A 129 9.56 -17.67 13.56
CA ASN A 129 9.06 -17.47 14.90
C ASN A 129 7.57 -17.15 14.89
N MET A 130 6.78 -18.05 15.46
CA MET A 130 5.35 -17.84 15.63
C MET A 130 5.07 -16.69 16.59
N ASN A 131 4.22 -15.75 16.17
CA ASN A 131 3.77 -14.68 17.05
C ASN A 131 2.97 -15.28 18.24
N PRO A 132 3.33 -14.97 19.50
CA PRO A 132 2.72 -15.61 20.67
C PRO A 132 1.24 -15.27 20.87
N VAL A 133 0.80 -14.11 20.36
CA VAL A 133 -0.58 -13.63 20.50
C VAL A 133 -1.44 -14.10 19.34
N SER A 134 -1.01 -13.83 18.11
CA SER A 134 -1.80 -14.15 16.92
C SER A 134 -1.63 -15.59 16.43
N ARG A 135 -0.67 -16.34 16.99
CA ARG A 135 -0.32 -17.72 16.63
C ARG A 135 -0.11 -17.91 15.13
N SER A 136 0.50 -16.91 14.49
CA SER A 136 0.73 -16.89 13.05
C SER A 136 2.19 -16.52 12.75
N VAL A 137 2.69 -17.03 11.63
CA VAL A 137 3.95 -16.64 10.99
C VAL A 137 3.64 -15.90 9.69
N PHE A 138 4.59 -15.13 9.16
CA PHE A 138 4.42 -14.51 7.85
C PHE A 138 4.37 -15.62 6.77
N GLY A 139 3.21 -15.75 6.12
CA GLY A 139 2.88 -16.91 5.29
C GLY A 139 2.60 -16.61 3.82
N PHE A 140 3.23 -15.60 3.23
CA PHE A 140 3.17 -15.39 1.77
C PHE A 140 4.32 -16.12 1.09
N GLY A 141 3.99 -17.02 0.16
CA GLY A 141 4.96 -17.59 -0.78
C GLY A 141 5.44 -16.54 -1.79
N GLU A 142 6.61 -16.78 -2.39
CA GLU A 142 7.21 -15.88 -3.38
C GLU A 142 6.25 -15.58 -4.54
N ASP A 143 5.59 -16.60 -5.08
CA ASP A 143 4.61 -16.50 -6.17
C ASP A 143 3.44 -15.55 -5.85
N ALA A 144 3.08 -15.41 -4.57
CA ALA A 144 2.00 -14.54 -4.14
C ALA A 144 2.43 -13.07 -4.09
N LEU A 145 3.71 -12.81 -3.80
CA LEU A 145 4.30 -11.47 -3.78
C LEU A 145 4.58 -10.97 -5.20
N GLU A 146 4.98 -11.85 -6.11
CA GLU A 146 5.17 -11.50 -7.53
C GLU A 146 3.89 -10.95 -8.18
N LYS A 147 2.72 -11.53 -7.82
CA LYS A 147 1.40 -11.07 -8.28
C LYS A 147 1.05 -9.64 -7.86
N ILE A 148 1.74 -9.04 -6.89
CA ILE A 148 1.54 -7.62 -6.58
C ILE A 148 2.13 -6.74 -7.67
N PHE A 149 3.31 -7.10 -8.18
CA PHE A 149 3.98 -6.37 -9.24
C PHE A 149 3.28 -6.52 -10.60
N ASP A 150 2.65 -7.68 -10.86
CA ASP A 150 1.89 -7.92 -12.10
C ASP A 150 0.62 -7.06 -12.22
N ALA A 151 0.09 -6.58 -11.08
CA ALA A 151 -1.12 -5.79 -11.03
C ALA A 151 -0.88 -4.27 -11.15
N TRP A 152 0.37 -3.86 -11.40
CA TRP A 152 0.81 -2.46 -11.53
C TRP A 152 1.03 -2.03 -12.99
#